data_AF-A0A2R3QCY8-F1
#
_entry.id   AF-A0A2R3QCY8-F1
#
_cell.length_a   1.000
_cell.length_b   1.000
_cell.length_c   1.000
_cell.angle_alpha   90.00
_cell.angle_beta   90.00
_cell.angle_gamma   90.00
#
_symmetry.space_group_name_H-M   'P 1'
#
loop_
_entity.id
_entity.type
_entity.pdbx_description
1 polymer ?
#
loop_
_entity_poly.entity_id
_entity_poly.type
_entity_poly.pdbx_seq_one_letter_code
_entity_poly.pdbx_strand_id
1 'polypeptide(L)'
;MRRQPAALRPQRTTVLLVGEGYAEEAFLRHLRALYALRGGGVAVSVANARGKGAAHVVDYAIRKLREGDYDLRLALLDADVDWTVGVQKRAREARIDVIACDPCLEALLLRVHDMPLREGLASRQLKSLFEKEFSLPADDERIYERHFGRERLEQARERLEQLDRLLHAVTGAA
;
A
#
# COMPACT_ATOMS: atom_id res chain seq x y z
N MET A 1 -25.95 -40.71 17.16
CA MET A 1 -25.73 -39.26 16.95
C MET A 1 -24.61 -39.08 15.93
N ARG A 2 -24.90 -38.56 14.73
CA ARG A 2 -23.87 -38.25 13.72
C ARG A 2 -23.25 -36.88 14.07
N ARG A 3 -21.94 -36.84 14.37
CA ARG A 3 -21.20 -35.57 14.47
C ARG A 3 -21.26 -34.89 13.10
N GLN A 4 -21.81 -33.68 13.03
CA GLN A 4 -21.64 -32.83 11.85
C GLN A 4 -20.15 -32.53 11.68
N PRO A 5 -19.58 -32.65 10.47
CA PRO A 5 -18.24 -32.16 10.22
C PRO A 5 -18.24 -30.65 10.47
N ALA A 6 -17.27 -30.17 11.26
CA ALA A 6 -17.03 -28.74 11.42
C ALA A 6 -16.84 -28.14 10.02
N ALA A 7 -17.64 -27.14 9.66
CA ALA A 7 -17.47 -26.43 8.39
C ALA A 7 -16.00 -26.00 8.27
N LEU A 8 -15.31 -26.48 7.23
CA LEU A 8 -13.96 -26.04 6.91
C LEU A 8 -14.00 -24.52 6.77
N ARG A 9 -13.33 -23.81 7.69
CA ARG A 9 -13.19 -22.36 7.55
C ARG A 9 -12.44 -22.13 6.24
N PRO A 10 -12.99 -21.36 5.29
CA PRO A 10 -12.25 -21.02 4.08
C PRO A 10 -10.94 -20.36 4.51
N GLN A 11 -9.82 -20.94 4.07
CA GLN A 11 -8.49 -20.43 4.38
C GLN A 11 -8.38 -19.04 3.77
N ARG A 12 -7.99 -18.06 4.59
CA ARG A 12 -7.84 -16.69 4.14
C ARG A 12 -6.41 -16.47 3.67
N THR A 13 -6.24 -15.82 2.52
CA THR A 13 -4.94 -15.30 2.09
C THR A 13 -4.50 -14.21 3.06
N THR A 14 -3.35 -14.38 3.70
CA THR A 14 -2.80 -13.39 4.63
C THR A 14 -1.84 -12.44 3.91
N VAL A 15 -2.04 -11.14 4.09
CA VAL A 15 -1.28 -10.10 3.39
C VAL A 15 -0.66 -9.15 4.39
N LEU A 16 0.65 -8.97 4.31
CA LEU A 16 1.36 -7.91 5.04
C LEU A 16 1.60 -6.73 4.10
N LEU A 17 1.09 -5.55 4.46
CA LEU A 17 1.38 -4.29 3.81
C LEU A 17 2.22 -3.42 4.74
N VAL A 18 3.36 -2.95 4.27
CA VAL A 18 4.25 -2.05 5.02
C VAL A 18 4.33 -0.71 4.32
N GLY A 19 3.87 0.36 4.98
CA GLY A 19 4.08 1.72 4.53
C GLY A 19 5.39 2.29 5.07
N GLU A 20 6.04 3.16 4.29
CA GLU A 20 7.23 3.88 4.75
C GLU A 20 6.91 4.76 5.97
N GLY A 21 5.95 5.67 5.85
CA GLY A 21 5.52 6.59 6.90
C GLY A 21 4.02 6.57 7.16
N TYR A 22 3.53 7.65 7.75
CA TYR A 22 2.12 7.78 8.14
C TYR A 22 1.17 7.95 6.96
N ALA A 23 1.60 8.62 5.89
CA ALA A 23 0.79 8.79 4.68
C ALA A 23 0.53 7.45 3.98
N GLU A 24 1.58 6.63 3.81
CA GLU A 24 1.45 5.29 3.24
C GLU A 24 0.60 4.40 4.13
N GLU A 25 0.81 4.44 5.45
CA GLU A 25 -0.03 3.68 6.39
C GLU A 25 -1.51 4.06 6.27
N ALA A 26 -1.83 5.36 6.25
CA ALA A 26 -3.21 5.85 6.16
C ALA A 26 -3.87 5.38 4.84
N PHE A 27 -3.14 5.48 3.72
CA PHE A 27 -3.63 4.97 2.43
C PHE A 27 -3.86 3.45 2.46
N LEU A 28 -2.91 2.67 2.96
CA LEU A 28 -3.02 1.20 3.03
C LEU A 28 -4.16 0.76 3.95
N ARG A 29 -4.40 1.48 5.05
CA ARG A 29 -5.55 1.26 5.94
C ARG A 29 -6.87 1.54 5.24
N HIS A 30 -6.94 2.59 4.44
CA HIS A 30 -8.11 2.90 3.63
C HIS A 30 -8.40 1.81 2.60
N LEU A 31 -7.38 1.35 1.86
CA LEU A 31 -7.54 0.24 0.91
C LEU A 31 -8.02 -1.03 1.62
N ARG A 32 -7.43 -1.36 2.76
CA ARG A 32 -7.89 -2.48 3.59
C ARG A 32 -9.37 -2.32 3.98
N ALA A 33 -9.79 -1.14 4.43
CA ALA A 33 -11.17 -0.89 4.84
C ALA A 33 -12.15 -1.04 3.67
N LEU A 34 -11.77 -0.57 2.48
CA LEU A 34 -12.58 -0.68 1.27
C LEU A 34 -12.66 -2.11 0.72
N TYR A 35 -11.57 -2.87 0.73
CA TYR A 35 -11.46 -4.12 -0.04
C TYR A 35 -11.44 -5.39 0.80
N ALA A 36 -10.82 -5.38 1.98
CA ALA A 36 -10.67 -6.55 2.84
C ALA A 36 -11.82 -6.68 3.86
N LEU A 37 -13.06 -6.69 3.35
CA LEU A 37 -14.26 -6.83 4.17
C LEU A 37 -14.31 -8.19 4.90
N ARG A 38 -14.95 -8.22 6.08
CA ARG A 38 -15.08 -9.46 6.86
C ARG A 38 -15.74 -10.55 6.02
N GLY A 39 -15.01 -11.65 5.82
CA GLY A 39 -15.49 -12.80 5.03
C GLY A 39 -14.96 -12.85 3.59
N GLY A 40 -14.30 -11.78 3.10
CA GLY A 40 -13.81 -11.66 1.73
C GLY A 40 -12.55 -12.46 1.37
N GLY A 41 -12.29 -13.58 2.04
CA GLY A 41 -11.16 -14.47 1.70
C GLY A 41 -9.75 -13.91 1.97
N VAL A 42 -9.59 -12.62 2.28
CA VAL A 42 -8.28 -11.99 2.54
C VAL A 42 -8.20 -11.42 3.94
N ALA A 43 -7.05 -11.57 4.59
CA ALA A 43 -6.73 -10.97 5.88
C ALA A 43 -5.51 -10.06 5.74
N VAL A 44 -5.75 -8.74 5.75
CA VAL A 44 -4.71 -7.73 5.58
C VAL A 44 -4.21 -7.19 6.92
N SER A 45 -2.91 -7.23 7.14
CA SER A 45 -2.18 -6.55 8.21
C SER A 45 -1.45 -5.34 7.63
N VAL A 46 -1.61 -4.16 8.24
CA VAL A 46 -0.89 -2.94 7.85
C VAL A 46 0.12 -2.60 8.95
N ALA A 47 1.34 -2.26 8.54
CA ALA A 47 2.40 -1.80 9.45
C ALA A 47 3.11 -0.56 8.88
N ASN A 48 3.66 0.25 9.77
CA ASN A 48 4.36 1.48 9.44
C ASN A 48 5.84 1.36 9.86
N ALA A 49 6.76 1.60 8.92
CA ALA A 49 8.20 1.55 9.18
C ALA A 49 8.74 2.79 9.91
N ARG A 50 7.93 3.86 10.00
CA ARG A 50 8.21 5.15 10.66
C ARG A 50 9.31 5.95 9.96
N GLY A 51 9.27 5.95 8.63
CA GLY A 51 10.15 6.67 7.72
C GLY A 51 11.53 6.03 7.59
N LYS A 52 12.53 6.85 7.24
CA LYS A 52 13.97 6.53 7.12
C LYS A 52 14.37 5.82 5.81
N GLY A 53 13.58 5.97 4.75
CA GLY A 53 13.95 5.54 3.41
C GLY A 53 13.81 4.03 3.17
N ALA A 54 13.93 3.66 1.91
CA ALA A 54 13.55 2.35 1.42
C ALA A 54 14.31 1.18 2.07
N ALA A 55 15.59 1.37 2.41
CA ALA A 55 16.39 0.37 3.12
C ALA A 55 15.77 0.00 4.47
N HIS A 56 15.30 0.98 5.22
CA HIS A 56 14.68 0.78 6.53
C HIS A 56 13.34 0.07 6.41
N VAL A 57 12.52 0.44 5.42
CA VAL A 57 11.22 -0.18 5.16
C VAL A 57 11.38 -1.67 4.88
N VAL A 58 12.34 -2.04 4.02
CA VAL A 58 12.63 -3.45 3.70
C VAL A 58 13.10 -4.22 4.94
N ASP A 59 14.01 -3.66 5.73
CA ASP A 59 14.48 -4.32 6.97
C ASP A 59 13.37 -4.48 8.00
N TYR A 60 12.52 -3.46 8.14
CA TYR A 60 11.36 -3.50 9.00
C TYR A 60 10.37 -4.58 8.57
N ALA A 61 10.08 -4.66 7.26
CA ALA A 61 9.22 -5.69 6.69
C ALA A 61 9.79 -7.09 6.95
N ILE A 62 11.08 -7.32 6.70
CA ILE A 62 11.75 -8.60 6.99
C ILE A 62 11.61 -8.98 8.47
N ARG A 63 11.76 -8.02 9.38
CA ARG A 63 11.55 -8.28 10.81
C ARG A 63 10.10 -8.67 11.11
N LYS A 64 9.12 -8.03 10.48
CA LYS A 64 7.70 -8.37 10.64
C LYS A 64 7.35 -9.77 10.12
N LEU A 65 8.04 -10.25 9.09
CA LEU A 65 7.90 -11.63 8.60
C LEU A 65 8.39 -12.68 9.62
N ARG A 66 9.19 -12.29 10.63
CA ARG A 66 9.58 -13.19 11.72
C ARG A 66 8.51 -13.30 12.82
N GLU A 67 7.55 -12.37 12.84
CA GLU A 67 6.48 -12.29 13.83
C GLU A 67 5.21 -13.01 13.35
N GLY A 68 5.10 -13.36 12.06
CA GLY A 68 3.95 -14.07 11.50
C GLY A 68 4.18 -14.55 10.07
N ASP A 69 3.38 -15.53 9.64
CA ASP A 69 3.43 -16.08 8.29
C ASP A 69 2.41 -15.39 7.37
N TYR A 70 2.88 -14.92 6.22
CA TYR A 70 2.12 -14.14 5.25
C TYR A 70 2.30 -14.71 3.84
N ASP A 71 1.18 -14.96 3.18
CA ASP A 71 1.12 -15.41 1.78
C ASP A 71 1.66 -14.32 0.84
N LEU A 72 1.20 -13.06 1.04
CA LEU A 72 1.63 -11.90 0.26
C LEU A 72 2.29 -10.85 1.17
N ARG A 73 3.31 -10.18 0.64
CA ARG A 73 4.20 -9.28 1.40
C ARG A 73 4.51 -8.10 0.51
N LEU A 74 4.03 -6.92 0.86
CA LEU A 74 4.23 -5.72 0.08
C LEU A 74 4.80 -4.58 0.92
N ALA A 75 5.65 -3.77 0.30
CA ALA A 75 6.12 -2.51 0.85
C ALA A 75 5.80 -1.35 -0.11
N LEU A 76 5.15 -0.31 0.40
CA LEU A 76 4.86 0.93 -0.30
C LEU A 76 5.82 2.01 0.21
N LEU A 77 6.59 2.62 -0.68
CA LEU A 77 7.63 3.60 -0.34
C LEU A 77 7.80 4.67 -1.41
N ASP A 78 8.39 5.79 -1.01
CA ASP A 78 8.77 6.87 -1.93
C ASP A 78 10.04 6.48 -2.70
N ALA A 79 10.11 6.79 -4.00
CA ALA A 79 11.23 6.42 -4.86
C ALA A 79 12.41 7.41 -4.80
N ASP A 80 12.39 8.37 -3.88
CA ASP A 80 13.32 9.51 -3.89
C ASP A 80 14.65 9.25 -3.18
N VAL A 81 14.72 8.29 -2.24
CA VAL A 81 15.91 8.04 -1.40
C VAL A 81 16.15 6.55 -1.11
N ASP A 82 17.42 6.13 -1.07
CA ASP A 82 17.90 4.83 -0.57
C ASP A 82 17.42 3.55 -1.29
N TRP A 83 16.90 3.64 -2.51
CA TRP A 83 16.48 2.49 -3.31
C TRP A 83 17.61 1.84 -4.14
N THR A 84 18.64 1.33 -3.45
CA THR A 84 19.84 0.75 -4.09
C THR A 84 19.65 -0.70 -4.58
N VAL A 85 20.53 -1.18 -5.46
CA VAL A 85 20.57 -2.58 -5.92
C VAL A 85 20.64 -3.57 -4.76
N GLY A 86 21.36 -3.24 -3.68
CA GLY A 86 21.45 -4.06 -2.48
C GLY A 86 20.12 -4.16 -1.74
N VAL A 87 19.40 -3.05 -1.60
CA VAL A 87 18.06 -3.03 -0.99
C VAL A 87 17.06 -3.83 -1.83
N GLN A 88 17.08 -3.65 -3.15
CA GLN A 88 16.25 -4.42 -4.07
C GLN A 88 16.53 -5.93 -3.98
N LYS A 89 17.81 -6.33 -3.88
CA LYS A 89 18.20 -7.73 -3.71
C LYS A 89 17.62 -8.31 -2.42
N ARG A 90 17.75 -7.61 -1.28
CA ARG A 90 17.19 -8.05 0.00
C ARG A 90 15.67 -8.21 -0.05
N ALA A 91 14.97 -7.25 -0.67
CA ALA A 91 13.52 -7.34 -0.84
C ALA A 91 13.12 -8.58 -1.64
N ARG A 92 13.81 -8.85 -2.77
CA ARG A 92 13.59 -10.05 -3.59
C ARG A 92 13.86 -11.35 -2.81
N GLU A 93 14.97 -11.43 -2.08
CA GLU A 93 15.31 -12.60 -1.26
C GLU A 93 14.26 -12.87 -0.18
N ALA A 94 13.66 -11.83 0.39
CA ALA A 94 12.57 -11.92 1.36
C ALA A 94 11.18 -12.13 0.71
N ARG A 95 11.10 -12.13 -0.62
CA ARG A 95 9.85 -12.15 -1.41
C ARG A 95 8.90 -11.01 -1.03
N ILE A 96 9.45 -9.83 -0.77
CA ILE A 96 8.70 -8.60 -0.55
C ILE A 96 8.52 -7.94 -1.90
N ASP A 97 7.27 -7.78 -2.31
CA ASP A 97 6.93 -7.01 -3.50
C ASP A 97 6.95 -5.52 -3.17
N VAL A 98 7.87 -4.78 -3.78
CA VAL A 98 8.03 -3.35 -3.50
C VAL A 98 7.34 -2.52 -4.56
N ILE A 99 6.47 -1.64 -4.08
CA ILE A 99 5.75 -0.65 -4.87
C ILE A 99 6.38 0.70 -4.55
N ALA A 100 7.21 1.17 -5.48
CA ALA A 100 7.85 2.47 -5.40
C ALA A 100 6.95 3.54 -6.05
N CYS A 101 6.57 4.55 -5.29
CA CYS A 101 5.84 5.71 -5.79
C CYS A 101 6.84 6.75 -6.30
N ASP A 102 6.76 7.09 -7.59
CA ASP A 102 7.70 8.02 -8.22
C ASP A 102 7.09 9.43 -8.42
N PRO A 103 7.65 10.47 -7.79
CA PRO A 103 8.73 10.43 -6.79
C PRO A 103 8.25 10.12 -5.36
N CYS A 104 6.95 10.28 -5.08
CA CYS A 104 6.36 10.01 -3.76
C CYS A 104 4.89 9.59 -3.84
N LEU A 105 4.31 9.14 -2.73
CA LEU A 105 2.90 8.73 -2.63
C LEU A 105 1.94 9.80 -3.16
N GLU A 106 2.15 11.08 -2.84
CA GLU A 106 1.27 12.15 -3.28
C GLU A 106 1.21 12.27 -4.80
N ALA A 107 2.29 11.94 -5.51
CA ALA A 107 2.27 11.88 -6.97
C ALA A 107 1.29 10.82 -7.48
N LEU A 108 1.27 9.64 -6.85
CA LEU A 108 0.32 8.58 -7.17
C LEU A 108 -1.11 9.06 -6.88
N LEU A 109 -1.36 9.64 -5.71
CA LEU A 109 -2.69 10.10 -5.30
C LEU A 109 -3.22 11.23 -6.19
N LEU A 110 -2.37 12.17 -6.63
CA LEU A 110 -2.74 13.20 -7.59
C LEU A 110 -3.11 12.59 -8.96
N ARG A 111 -2.37 11.58 -9.42
CA ARG A 111 -2.68 10.85 -10.68
C ARG A 111 -3.97 10.03 -10.60
N VAL A 112 -4.35 9.55 -9.42
CA VAL A 112 -5.67 8.93 -9.20
C VAL A 112 -6.81 9.92 -9.53
N HIS A 113 -6.58 11.22 -9.35
CA HIS A 113 -7.51 12.29 -9.73
C HIS A 113 -7.24 12.89 -11.11
N ASP A 114 -6.46 12.21 -11.95
CA ASP A 114 -6.12 12.64 -13.31
C ASP A 114 -5.46 14.04 -13.36
N MET A 115 -4.82 14.45 -12.27
CA MET A 115 -4.14 15.74 -12.22
C MET A 115 -2.86 15.70 -13.07
N PRO A 116 -2.68 16.68 -13.98
CA PRO A 116 -1.45 16.77 -14.76
C PRO A 116 -0.29 17.20 -13.86
N LEU A 117 0.69 16.33 -13.70
CA LEU A 117 1.93 16.64 -12.97
C LEU A 117 3.00 17.11 -13.95
N ARG A 118 3.66 18.23 -13.62
CA ARG A 118 4.84 18.67 -14.36
C ARG A 118 5.99 17.72 -14.08
N GLU A 119 6.83 17.48 -15.08
CA GLU A 119 8.06 16.72 -14.93
C GLU A 119 9.02 17.42 -13.95
N GLY A 120 9.77 16.64 -13.18
CA GLY A 120 10.82 17.15 -12.29
C GLY A 120 10.34 17.82 -11.01
N LEU A 121 9.06 17.73 -10.65
CA LEU A 121 8.58 18.19 -9.34
C LEU A 121 9.18 17.34 -8.22
N ALA A 122 9.77 17.99 -7.21
CA ALA A 122 10.27 17.32 -6.03
C ALA A 122 9.14 16.88 -5.08
N SER A 123 9.37 15.86 -4.25
CA SER A 123 8.40 15.31 -3.29
C SER A 123 7.75 16.40 -2.42
N ARG A 124 8.53 17.40 -1.96
CA ARG A 124 8.00 18.54 -1.17
C ARG A 124 6.98 19.37 -1.94
N GLN A 125 7.20 19.60 -3.24
CA GLN A 125 6.29 20.37 -4.08
C GLN A 125 5.01 19.60 -4.33
N LEU A 126 5.10 18.28 -4.51
CA LEU A 126 3.95 17.40 -4.68
C LEU A 126 3.11 17.29 -3.41
N LYS A 127 3.75 17.22 -2.23
CA LYS A 127 3.08 17.32 -0.92
C LYS A 127 2.30 18.62 -0.77
N SER A 128 2.93 19.74 -1.12
CA SER A 128 2.26 21.05 -1.10
C SER A 128 1.11 21.15 -2.11
N LEU A 129 1.26 20.56 -3.29
CA LEU A 129 0.21 20.53 -4.32
C LEU A 129 -0.97 19.66 -3.86
N PHE A 130 -0.69 18.51 -3.26
CA PHE A 130 -1.67 17.62 -2.68
C PHE A 130 -2.49 18.32 -1.59
N GLU A 131 -1.83 18.93 -0.61
CA GLU A 131 -2.50 19.68 0.45
C GLU A 131 -3.34 20.83 -0.09
N LYS A 132 -2.87 21.52 -1.14
CA LYS A 132 -3.64 22.58 -1.79
C LYS A 132 -4.90 22.05 -2.46
N GLU A 133 -4.83 20.90 -3.10
CA GLU A 133 -5.96 20.29 -3.81
C GLU A 133 -7.00 19.71 -2.85
N PHE A 134 -6.55 18.96 -1.85
CA PHE A 134 -7.43 18.21 -0.94
C PHE A 134 -7.65 18.89 0.42
N SER A 135 -7.06 20.07 0.63
CA SER A 135 -7.12 20.89 1.85
C SER A 135 -6.57 20.22 3.13
N LEU A 136 -5.96 19.04 3.01
CA LEU A 136 -5.43 18.22 4.09
C LEU A 136 -4.23 17.40 3.57
N PRO A 137 -3.27 17.04 4.44
CA PRO A 137 -2.13 16.21 4.07
C PRO A 137 -2.53 14.75 3.85
N ALA A 138 -1.66 13.99 3.19
CA ALA A 138 -1.93 12.59 2.86
C ALA A 138 -1.94 11.65 4.08
N ASP A 139 -1.36 12.05 5.22
CA ASP A 139 -1.46 11.27 6.47
C ASP A 139 -2.77 11.48 7.23
N ASP A 140 -3.67 12.34 6.75
CA ASP A 140 -4.98 12.55 7.34
C ASP A 140 -6.04 11.61 6.75
N GLU A 141 -6.51 10.64 7.53
CA GLU A 141 -7.46 9.61 7.05
C GLU A 141 -8.74 10.18 6.38
N ARG A 142 -9.15 11.40 6.74
CA ARG A 142 -10.38 12.05 6.21
C ARG A 142 -10.29 12.34 4.71
N ILE A 143 -9.10 12.51 4.15
CA ILE A 143 -8.95 12.71 2.70
C ILE A 143 -9.39 11.47 1.92
N TYR A 144 -9.11 10.28 2.45
CA TYR A 144 -9.34 9.03 1.74
C TYR A 144 -10.83 8.69 1.66
N GLU A 145 -11.55 8.87 2.77
CA GLU A 145 -13.00 8.69 2.81
C GLU A 145 -13.72 9.65 1.86
N ARG A 146 -13.21 10.88 1.70
CA ARG A 146 -13.85 11.93 0.89
C ARG A 146 -13.53 11.83 -0.60
N HIS A 147 -12.30 11.48 -0.95
CA HIS A 147 -11.79 11.64 -2.32
C HIS A 147 -11.42 10.31 -3.00
N PHE A 148 -11.11 9.27 -2.24
CA PHE A 148 -10.52 8.03 -2.77
C PHE A 148 -11.48 6.83 -2.65
N GLY A 149 -12.73 6.99 -3.12
CA GLY A 149 -13.73 5.91 -3.11
C GLY A 149 -13.40 4.77 -4.07
N ARG A 150 -14.05 3.61 -3.89
CA ARG A 150 -13.82 2.39 -4.70
C ARG A 150 -13.93 2.64 -6.20
N GLU A 151 -14.96 3.34 -6.67
CA GLU A 151 -15.13 3.63 -8.11
C GLU A 151 -13.93 4.39 -8.69
N ARG A 152 -13.47 5.44 -7.98
CA ARG A 152 -12.30 6.24 -8.37
C ARG A 152 -11.04 5.38 -8.45
N LEU A 153 -10.83 4.52 -7.44
CA LEU A 153 -9.66 3.64 -7.38
C LEU A 153 -9.68 2.56 -8.47
N GLU A 154 -10.84 1.95 -8.74
CA GLU A 154 -10.98 0.97 -9.83
C GLU A 154 -10.79 1.62 -11.21
N GLN A 155 -11.26 2.86 -11.43
CA GLN A 155 -10.96 3.56 -12.69
C GLN A 155 -9.47 3.90 -12.81
N ALA A 156 -8.82 4.25 -11.70
CA ALA A 156 -7.42 4.63 -11.68
C ALA A 156 -6.45 3.45 -11.82
N ARG A 157 -6.82 2.25 -11.38
CA ARG A 157 -5.93 1.08 -11.47
C ARG A 157 -5.60 0.71 -12.91
N GLU A 158 -6.52 0.96 -13.86
CA GLU A 158 -6.32 0.62 -15.28
C GLU A 158 -5.13 1.35 -15.92
N ARG A 159 -4.74 2.49 -15.35
CA ARG A 159 -3.65 3.34 -15.84
C ARG A 159 -2.46 3.46 -14.87
N LEU A 160 -2.62 3.04 -13.62
CA LEU A 160 -1.61 3.17 -12.56
C LEU A 160 -1.19 1.79 -12.05
N GLU A 161 -0.06 1.29 -12.53
CA GLU A 161 0.47 -0.03 -12.16
C GLU A 161 0.66 -0.19 -10.65
N GLN A 162 1.14 0.86 -9.95
CA GLN A 162 1.29 0.83 -8.50
C GLN A 162 -0.05 0.59 -7.79
N LEU A 163 -1.12 1.23 -8.27
CA LEU A 163 -2.44 1.06 -7.68
C LEU A 163 -3.02 -0.31 -8.01
N ASP A 164 -2.86 -0.79 -9.25
CA ASP A 164 -3.33 -2.12 -9.64
C ASP A 164 -2.72 -3.22 -8.77
N ARG A 165 -1.41 -3.17 -8.53
CA ARG A 165 -0.70 -4.11 -7.66
C ARG A 165 -1.18 -4.05 -6.21
N LEU A 166 -1.42 -2.84 -5.68
CA LEU A 166 -2.02 -2.66 -4.35
C LEU A 166 -3.41 -3.28 -4.25
N LEU A 167 -4.29 -3.00 -5.23
CA LEU A 167 -5.66 -3.49 -5.24
C LEU A 167 -5.73 -5.01 -5.41
N HIS A 168 -4.91 -5.56 -6.29
CA HIS A 168 -4.76 -7.01 -6.44
C HIS A 168 -4.40 -7.67 -5.10
N ALA A 169 -3.42 -7.12 -4.38
CA ALA A 169 -3.02 -7.65 -3.09
C ALA A 169 -4.12 -7.61 -2.01
N VAL A 170 -4.91 -6.52 -1.92
CA VAL A 170 -5.95 -6.40 -0.88
C VAL A 170 -7.26 -7.11 -1.22
N THR A 171 -7.48 -7.44 -2.50
CA THR A 171 -8.66 -8.19 -2.96
C THR A 171 -8.43 -9.69 -3.02
N GLY A 172 -7.18 -10.15 -3.12
CA GLY A 172 -6.84 -11.57 -3.23
C GLY A 172 -7.36 -12.23 -4.50
N ALA A 173 -7.68 -11.44 -5.52
CA ALA A 173 -7.91 -11.96 -6.87
C ALA A 173 -6.62 -12.60 -7.36
N ALA A 174 -6.70 -13.82 -7.92
CA ALA A 174 -5.61 -14.50 -8.61
C ALA A 174 -5.72 -14.27 -10.11
#